data_AF-A0A8J3U4J3-F1
#
_entry.id   AF-A0A8J3U4J3-F1
#
_cell.length_a   1.000
_cell.length_b   1.000
_cell.length_c   1.000
_cell.angle_alpha   90.00
_cell.angle_beta   90.00
_cell.angle_gamma   90.00
#
_symmetry.space_group_name_H-M   'P 1'
#
loop_
_entity.id
_entity.type
_entity.pdbx_description
1 polymer ?
#
loop_
_entity_poly.entity_id
_entity_poly.type
_entity_poly.pdbx_seq_one_letter_code
_entity_poly.pdbx_strand_id
1 'polypeptide(L)'
;MHRPLAITDDQELLDDLLRVAAAAGVEMDVAHAAGHARPYWTQAPLVVVGGDLADALAAVAPPPRQNVLLVTRVHDDPDMWRRCVAVGAQAVLELPQEERLLVEELGELADPVTRSGTVLCVVGGSGGAGATVLSASLALTSSRTGARTLLVDADPVTSPLSSPEGPRPT
;
A
#
# COMPACT_ATOMS: atom_id res chain seq x y z
N MET A 1 -14.78 -1.77 10.03
CA MET A 1 -13.74 -1.38 9.06
C MET A 1 -13.11 -0.11 9.59
N HIS A 2 -11.78 -0.05 9.69
CA HIS A 2 -11.10 1.14 10.17
C HIS A 2 -10.91 2.11 9.01
N ARG A 3 -11.23 3.38 9.23
CA ARG A 3 -11.17 4.43 8.22
C ARG A 3 -9.82 5.15 8.30
N PRO A 4 -9.29 5.65 7.18
CA PRO A 4 -8.15 6.56 7.22
C PRO A 4 -8.49 7.79 8.08
N LEU A 5 -7.49 8.36 8.73
CA LEU A 5 -7.64 9.52 9.60
C LEU A 5 -7.02 10.75 8.94
N ALA A 6 -7.79 11.82 8.76
CA ALA A 6 -7.28 13.14 8.45
C ALA A 6 -7.10 13.95 9.75
N ILE A 7 -5.94 14.58 9.92
CA ILE A 7 -5.62 15.46 11.05
C ILE A 7 -5.30 16.84 10.50
N THR A 8 -6.27 17.75 10.50
CA THR A 8 -6.10 19.14 10.05
C THR A 8 -7.24 20.01 10.60
N ASP A 9 -6.92 21.26 10.93
CA ASP A 9 -7.89 22.31 11.27
C ASP A 9 -8.14 23.26 10.08
N ASP A 10 -7.28 23.20 9.05
CA ASP A 10 -7.47 23.89 7.77
C ASP A 10 -8.65 23.31 6.99
N GLN A 11 -9.71 24.12 6.86
CA GLN A 11 -10.94 23.73 6.16
C GLN A 11 -10.73 23.54 4.65
N GLU A 12 -9.86 24.35 4.02
CA GLU A 12 -9.62 24.23 2.58
C GLU A 12 -8.84 22.95 2.27
N LEU A 13 -7.84 22.64 3.10
CA LEU A 13 -7.11 21.37 3.00
C LEU A 13 -8.05 20.19 3.28
N LEU A 14 -8.91 20.28 4.29
CA LEU A 14 -9.87 19.23 4.59
C LEU A 14 -10.83 18.97 3.41
N ASP A 15 -11.35 20.02 2.78
CA ASP A 15 -12.22 19.89 1.60
C ASP A 15 -11.49 19.21 0.44
N ASP A 16 -10.21 19.53 0.23
CA ASP A 16 -9.36 18.85 -0.76
C ASP A 16 -9.18 17.35 -0.39
N LEU A 17 -8.85 17.03 0.86
CA LEU A 17 -8.68 15.65 1.33
C LEU A 17 -9.96 14.81 1.19
N LEU A 18 -11.12 15.37 1.58
CA LEU A 18 -12.41 14.69 1.46
C LEU A 18 -12.80 14.46 -0.01
N ARG A 19 -12.49 15.42 -0.90
CA ARG A 19 -12.69 15.26 -2.34
C ARG A 19 -11.84 14.12 -2.90
N VAL A 20 -10.57 14.06 -2.51
CA VAL A 20 -9.64 13.00 -2.91
C VAL A 20 -10.10 11.64 -2.40
N ALA A 21 -10.50 11.55 -1.13
CA ALA A 21 -11.03 10.32 -0.55
C ALA A 21 -12.29 9.83 -1.26
N ALA A 22 -13.20 10.75 -1.60
CA ALA A 22 -14.39 10.43 -2.38
C ALA A 22 -14.03 9.90 -3.78
N ALA A 23 -13.00 10.47 -4.43
CA ALA A 23 -12.51 9.99 -5.73
C ALA A 23 -11.92 8.57 -5.64
N ALA A 24 -11.30 8.23 -4.51
CA ALA A 24 -10.80 6.88 -4.21
C ALA A 24 -11.88 5.91 -3.68
N GLY A 25 -13.11 6.38 -3.44
CA GLY A 25 -14.19 5.57 -2.87
C GLY A 25 -14.01 5.22 -1.39
N VAL A 26 -13.26 6.04 -0.64
CA VAL A 26 -12.93 5.84 0.77
C VAL A 26 -13.57 6.92 1.65
N GLU A 27 -14.12 6.53 2.80
CA GLU A 27 -14.56 7.47 3.84
C GLU A 27 -13.45 7.67 4.88
N MET A 28 -13.20 8.92 5.27
CA MET A 28 -12.18 9.28 6.28
C MET A 28 -12.80 9.74 7.60
N ASP A 29 -12.14 9.41 8.70
CA ASP A 29 -12.37 10.05 10.00
C ASP A 29 -11.54 11.33 10.09
N VAL A 30 -12.04 12.36 10.79
CA VAL A 30 -11.40 13.69 10.84
C VAL A 30 -11.13 14.09 12.30
N ALA A 31 -9.93 14.59 12.56
CA ALA A 31 -9.53 15.17 13.83
C ALA A 31 -8.97 16.58 13.63
N HIS A 32 -9.71 17.59 14.09
CA HIS A 32 -9.31 19.00 14.04
C HIS A 32 -8.30 19.42 15.11
N ALA A 33 -7.78 18.47 15.89
CA ALA A 33 -6.74 18.74 16.88
C ALA A 33 -5.93 17.47 17.14
N ALA A 34 -4.62 17.63 17.38
CA ALA A 34 -3.73 16.52 17.71
C ALA A 34 -4.22 15.69 18.92
N GLY A 35 -4.83 16.34 19.92
CA GLY A 35 -5.40 15.66 21.08
C GLY A 35 -6.62 14.76 20.76
N HIS A 36 -7.39 15.10 19.72
CA HIS A 36 -8.55 14.33 19.27
C HIS A 36 -8.19 13.18 18.34
N ALA A 37 -6.98 13.17 17.77
CA ALA A 37 -6.52 12.10 16.88
C ALA A 37 -6.23 10.77 17.61
N ARG A 38 -5.95 10.83 18.93
CA ARG A 38 -5.43 9.70 19.71
C ARG A 38 -6.29 8.41 19.67
N PRO A 39 -7.65 8.47 19.73
CA PRO A 39 -8.48 7.26 19.66
C PRO A 39 -8.41 6.56 18.29
N TYR A 40 -8.26 7.33 17.22
CA TYR A 40 -8.25 6.85 15.84
C TYR A 40 -6.84 6.50 15.36
N TRP A 41 -5.82 7.12 15.95
CA TRP A 41 -4.42 7.01 15.54
C TRP A 41 -3.94 5.57 15.42
N THR A 42 -4.28 4.68 16.33
CA THR A 42 -3.77 3.29 16.32
C THR A 42 -4.54 2.40 15.35
N GLN A 43 -5.81 2.73 15.09
CA GLN A 43 -6.71 1.88 14.31
C GLN A 43 -6.74 2.23 12.83
N ALA A 44 -6.51 3.50 12.48
CA ALA A 44 -6.54 3.97 11.11
C ALA A 44 -5.54 3.18 10.24
N PRO A 45 -5.90 2.73 9.02
CA PRO A 45 -4.97 2.03 8.13
C PRO A 45 -3.95 2.99 7.48
N LEU A 46 -4.33 4.27 7.35
CA LEU A 46 -3.51 5.38 6.87
C LEU A 46 -3.85 6.62 7.69
N VAL A 47 -2.83 7.42 8.04
CA VAL A 47 -3.02 8.73 8.69
C VAL A 47 -2.49 9.82 7.78
N VAL A 48 -3.29 10.84 7.53
CA VAL A 48 -2.96 12.01 6.73
C VAL A 48 -2.93 13.22 7.65
N VAL A 49 -1.80 13.92 7.70
CA VAL A 49 -1.55 15.03 8.64
C VAL A 49 -1.32 16.30 7.86
N GLY A 50 -2.17 17.31 8.08
CA GLY A 50 -1.97 18.64 7.52
C GLY A 50 -0.78 19.34 8.15
N GLY A 51 -0.07 20.14 7.34
CA GLY A 51 1.08 20.93 7.81
C GLY A 51 0.74 21.89 8.95
N ASP A 52 -0.52 22.32 9.05
CA ASP A 52 -1.05 23.20 10.10
C ASP A 52 -1.00 22.56 11.49
N LEU A 53 -1.23 21.25 11.61
CA LEU A 53 -1.22 20.52 12.88
C LEU A 53 0.02 19.64 13.09
N ALA A 54 0.95 19.61 12.14
CA ALA A 54 2.12 18.73 12.20
C ALA A 54 3.03 19.01 13.40
N ASP A 55 3.31 20.28 13.71
CA ASP A 55 4.12 20.65 14.88
C ASP A 55 3.42 20.29 16.21
N ALA A 56 2.11 20.52 16.29
CA ALA A 56 1.30 20.15 17.44
C ALA A 56 1.25 18.62 17.63
N LEU A 57 1.16 17.87 16.55
CA LEU A 57 1.17 16.41 16.57
C LEU A 57 2.54 15.86 16.99
N ALA A 58 3.63 16.43 16.48
CA ALA A 58 4.99 16.08 16.90
C ALA A 58 5.20 16.31 18.40
N ALA A 59 4.64 17.39 18.97
CA ALA A 59 4.70 17.68 20.39
C ALA A 59 3.91 16.67 21.26
N VAL A 60 2.82 16.11 20.74
CA VAL A 60 2.04 15.06 21.43
C VAL A 60 2.75 13.71 21.38
N ALA A 61 3.70 13.52 20.45
CA ALA A 61 4.52 12.32 20.30
C ALA A 61 3.68 11.02 20.28
N PRO A 62 2.77 10.86 19.29
CA PRO A 62 1.97 9.65 19.19
C PRO A 62 2.85 8.41 18.94
N PRO A 63 2.36 7.19 19.25
CA PRO A 63 3.12 5.96 19.02
C PRO A 63 3.58 5.84 17.56
N PRO A 64 4.84 5.44 17.30
CA PRO A 64 5.36 5.32 15.95
C PRO A 64 4.58 4.26 15.18
N ARG A 65 4.30 4.55 13.90
CA ARG A 65 3.58 3.64 13.01
C ARG A 65 3.98 3.87 11.56
N GLN A 66 3.70 2.87 10.74
CA GLN A 66 3.82 2.96 9.28
C GLN A 66 2.54 3.61 8.72
N ASN A 67 2.62 4.10 7.48
CA ASN A 67 1.51 4.71 6.74
C ASN A 67 1.04 6.04 7.35
N VAL A 68 1.96 6.99 7.48
CA VAL A 68 1.64 8.37 7.88
C VAL A 68 2.11 9.31 6.77
N LEU A 69 1.19 10.04 6.15
CA LEU A 69 1.46 11.02 5.11
C LEU A 69 1.29 12.42 5.66
N LEU A 70 2.24 13.30 5.34
CA LEU A 70 2.14 14.72 5.63
C LEU A 70 1.62 15.43 4.38
N VAL A 71 0.66 16.34 4.50
CA VAL A 71 0.07 17.04 3.36
C VAL A 71 0.13 18.55 3.57
N THR A 72 0.51 19.28 2.53
CA THR A 72 0.57 20.74 2.54
C THR A 72 -0.05 21.32 1.28
N ARG A 73 -0.54 22.55 1.39
CA ARG A 73 -0.88 23.42 0.25
C ARG A 73 0.21 24.45 -0.04
N VAL A 74 1.19 24.60 0.86
CA VAL A 74 2.31 25.53 0.72
C VAL A 74 3.40 24.83 -0.10
N HIS A 75 3.69 25.39 -1.26
CA HIS A 75 4.75 24.91 -2.13
C HIS A 75 6.12 25.30 -1.58
N ASP A 76 7.08 24.37 -1.63
CA ASP A 76 8.49 24.61 -1.32
C ASP A 76 8.71 25.13 0.12
N ASP A 77 7.92 24.65 1.08
CA ASP A 77 8.13 24.94 2.51
C ASP A 77 9.29 24.09 3.06
N PRO A 78 10.47 24.69 3.34
CA PRO A 78 11.63 23.94 3.83
C PRO A 78 11.39 23.33 5.23
N ASP A 79 10.39 23.81 5.96
CA ASP A 79 10.06 23.30 7.30
C ASP A 79 9.21 22.04 7.22
N MET A 80 8.56 21.80 6.08
CA MET A 80 7.67 20.66 5.90
C MET A 80 8.41 19.33 5.99
N TRP A 81 9.64 19.27 5.46
CA TRP A 81 10.50 18.09 5.63
C TRP A 81 10.89 17.87 7.10
N ARG A 82 11.20 18.95 7.83
CA ARG A 82 11.51 18.86 9.26
C ARG A 82 10.32 18.34 10.07
N ARG A 83 9.12 18.86 9.77
CA ARG A 83 7.85 18.40 10.36
C ARG A 83 7.56 16.93 10.04
N CYS A 84 7.81 16.51 8.79
CA CYS A 84 7.68 15.12 8.36
C CYS A 84 8.50 14.17 9.23
N VAL A 85 9.78 14.49 9.43
CA VAL A 85 10.69 13.69 10.25
C VAL A 85 10.26 13.70 11.72
N ALA A 86 9.83 14.85 12.25
CA ALA A 86 9.40 14.97 13.64
C ALA A 86 8.13 14.16 13.95
N VAL A 87 7.19 14.09 13.01
CA VAL A 87 5.97 13.27 13.10
C VAL A 87 6.24 11.79 12.83
N GLY A 88 7.34 11.47 12.13
CA GLY A 88 7.63 10.11 11.64
C GLY A 88 6.80 9.75 10.40
N ALA A 89 6.43 10.77 9.60
CA ALA A 89 5.72 10.58 8.34
C ALA A 89 6.65 10.00 7.25
N GLN A 90 6.07 9.19 6.37
CA GLN A 90 6.78 8.48 5.31
C GLN A 90 7.08 9.37 4.09
N ALA A 91 6.21 10.34 3.84
CA ALA A 91 6.31 11.27 2.72
C ALA A 91 5.56 12.57 3.04
N VAL A 92 5.94 13.61 2.30
CA VAL A 92 5.22 14.88 2.21
C VAL A 92 4.56 14.93 0.83
N LEU A 93 3.28 15.26 0.77
CA LEU A 93 2.54 15.49 -0.46
C LEU A 93 2.08 16.95 -0.55
N GLU A 94 2.35 17.59 -1.67
CA GLU A 94 1.89 18.94 -1.98
C GLU A 94 0.61 18.92 -2.81
N LEU A 95 -0.47 19.49 -2.29
CA LEU A 95 -1.73 19.62 -3.02
C LEU A 95 -1.85 20.99 -3.68
N PRO A 96 -2.41 21.07 -4.91
CA PRO A 96 -3.00 19.98 -5.71
C PRO A 96 -2.03 19.12 -6.56
N GLN A 97 -0.73 19.41 -6.57
CA GLN A 97 0.24 18.81 -7.51
C GLN A 97 0.32 17.27 -7.40
N GLU A 98 0.27 16.75 -6.17
CA GLU A 98 0.45 15.34 -5.84
C GLU A 98 -0.87 14.67 -5.44
N GLU A 99 -2.02 15.27 -5.80
CA GLU A 99 -3.36 14.73 -5.54
C GLU A 99 -3.49 13.28 -6.02
N ARG A 100 -2.93 12.98 -7.20
CA ARG A 100 -2.97 11.64 -7.80
C ARG A 100 -2.29 10.59 -6.93
N LEU A 101 -1.15 10.92 -6.30
CA LEU A 101 -0.46 10.00 -5.40
C LEU A 101 -1.31 9.70 -4.17
N LEU A 102 -2.00 10.73 -3.64
CA LEU A 102 -2.91 10.53 -2.52
C LEU A 102 -4.13 9.67 -2.89
N VAL A 103 -4.69 9.82 -4.10
CA VAL A 103 -5.74 8.93 -4.63
C VAL A 103 -5.24 7.49 -4.70
N GLU A 104 -4.04 7.27 -5.21
CA GLU A 104 -3.44 5.94 -5.34
C GLU A 104 -3.25 5.28 -3.95
N GLU A 105 -2.66 6.00 -2.99
CA GLU A 105 -2.49 5.54 -1.60
C GLU A 105 -3.82 5.21 -0.90
N LEU A 106 -4.85 6.04 -1.10
CA LEU A 106 -6.19 5.79 -0.55
C LEU A 106 -6.88 4.62 -1.27
N GLY A 107 -6.69 4.49 -2.58
CA GLY A 107 -7.27 3.41 -3.39
C GLY A 107 -6.78 2.03 -2.96
N GLU A 108 -5.51 1.89 -2.61
CA GLU A 108 -4.93 0.66 -2.04
C GLU A 108 -5.63 0.22 -0.73
N LEU A 109 -6.28 1.15 -0.01
CA LEU A 109 -7.06 0.84 1.20
C LEU A 109 -8.48 0.36 0.89
N ALA A 110 -9.03 0.78 -0.25
CA ALA A 110 -10.35 0.38 -0.71
C ALA A 110 -10.35 -1.06 -1.24
N ASP A 111 -9.21 -1.50 -1.77
CA ASP A 111 -9.03 -2.87 -2.20
C ASP A 111 -9.12 -3.81 -0.99
N PRO A 112 -10.15 -4.68 -0.93
CA PRO A 112 -10.26 -5.61 0.18
C PRO A 112 -9.00 -6.46 0.17
N VAL A 113 -8.28 -6.51 1.30
CA VAL A 113 -7.15 -7.43 1.49
C VAL A 113 -7.67 -8.83 1.15
N THR A 114 -7.45 -9.26 -0.08
CA THR A 114 -7.87 -10.57 -0.56
C THR A 114 -6.99 -11.52 0.22
N ARG A 115 -7.50 -12.07 1.34
CA ARG A 115 -6.80 -12.96 2.30
C ARG A 115 -5.30 -13.03 2.03
N SER A 116 -4.50 -12.26 2.77
CA SER A 116 -3.04 -12.27 2.66
C SER A 116 -2.53 -13.69 2.43
N GLY A 117 -2.11 -13.98 1.21
CA GLY A 117 -1.46 -15.23 0.82
C GLY A 117 0.04 -15.06 0.94
N THR A 118 0.75 -16.09 1.36
CA THR A 118 2.22 -16.06 1.34
C THR A 118 2.70 -16.25 -0.09
N VAL A 119 3.45 -15.28 -0.62
CA VAL A 119 4.16 -15.42 -1.90
C VAL A 119 5.59 -15.87 -1.63
N LEU A 120 5.98 -17.01 -2.21
CA LEU A 120 7.33 -17.57 -2.10
C LEU A 120 7.98 -17.57 -3.49
N CYS A 121 9.08 -16.83 -3.66
CA CYS A 121 9.88 -16.87 -4.87
C CYS A 121 11.03 -17.87 -4.70
N VAL A 122 11.16 -18.82 -5.62
CA VAL A 122 12.24 -19.82 -5.62
C VAL A 122 13.11 -19.58 -6.85
N VAL A 123 14.37 -19.23 -6.61
CA VAL A 123 15.35 -18.96 -7.68
C VAL A 123 16.46 -20.01 -7.61
N GLY A 124 16.72 -20.68 -8.75
CA GLY A 124 17.84 -21.60 -8.87
C GLY A 124 19.16 -20.84 -9.07
N GLY A 125 20.21 -21.20 -8.33
CA GLY A 125 21.54 -20.62 -8.55
C GLY A 125 22.24 -21.10 -9.83
N SER A 126 21.75 -22.20 -10.42
CA SER A 126 22.28 -22.80 -11.64
C SER A 126 21.24 -23.72 -12.30
N GLY A 127 21.45 -24.09 -13.57
CA GLY A 127 20.65 -25.10 -14.27
C GLY A 127 20.68 -26.44 -13.53
N GLY A 128 19.51 -27.02 -13.27
CA GLY A 128 19.38 -28.28 -12.54
C GLY A 128 19.50 -28.18 -11.01
N ALA A 129 19.58 -26.98 -10.42
CA ALA A 129 19.65 -26.80 -8.96
C ALA A 129 18.39 -27.24 -8.19
N GLY A 130 17.34 -27.71 -8.88
CA GLY A 130 16.13 -28.23 -8.26
C GLY A 130 15.10 -27.17 -7.85
N ALA A 131 15.23 -25.92 -8.31
CA ALA A 131 14.26 -24.85 -8.02
C ALA A 131 12.82 -25.25 -8.39
N THR A 132 12.62 -25.86 -9.56
CA THR A 132 11.32 -26.37 -10.01
C THR A 132 10.78 -27.47 -9.07
N VAL A 133 11.64 -28.41 -8.66
CA VAL A 133 11.26 -29.52 -7.78
C VAL A 133 10.89 -29.01 -6.38
N LEU A 134 11.66 -28.06 -5.85
CA LEU A 134 11.38 -27.42 -4.57
C LEU A 134 10.04 -26.66 -4.62
N SER A 135 9.81 -25.86 -5.66
CA SER A 135 8.58 -25.09 -5.86
C SER A 135 7.35 -26.01 -5.95
N ALA A 136 7.44 -27.09 -6.74
CA ALA A 136 6.39 -28.10 -6.84
C ALA A 136 6.14 -28.80 -5.50
N SER A 137 7.19 -29.13 -4.75
CA SER A 137 7.08 -29.79 -3.44
C SER A 137 6.44 -28.88 -2.39
N LEU A 138 6.80 -27.60 -2.37
CA LEU A 138 6.16 -26.60 -1.50
C LEU A 138 4.68 -26.43 -1.83
N ALA A 139 4.34 -26.36 -3.11
CA ALA A 139 2.96 -26.24 -3.55
C ALA A 139 2.12 -27.47 -3.17
N LEU A 140 2.64 -28.68 -3.41
CA LEU A 140 1.98 -29.93 -3.03
C LEU A 140 1.80 -30.06 -1.51
N THR A 141 2.82 -29.69 -0.73
CA THR A 141 2.77 -29.75 0.73
C THR A 141 1.75 -28.77 1.29
N SER A 142 1.74 -27.53 0.77
CA SER A 142 0.79 -26.48 1.19
C SER A 142 -0.66 -26.83 0.84
N SER A 143 -0.87 -27.40 -0.36
CA SER A 143 -2.18 -27.89 -0.77
C SER A 143 -2.67 -29.04 0.13
N ARG A 144 -1.78 -29.98 0.49
CA ARG A 144 -2.10 -31.10 1.39
C ARG A 144 -2.43 -30.66 2.82
N THR A 145 -1.88 -29.55 3.29
CA THR A 145 -2.21 -28.96 4.61
C THR A 145 -3.47 -28.09 4.57
N GLY A 146 -4.17 -28.03 3.42
CA GLY A 146 -5.45 -27.35 3.28
C GLY A 146 -5.36 -25.87 2.87
N ALA A 147 -4.17 -25.39 2.48
CA ALA A 147 -4.03 -24.04 1.95
C ALA A 147 -4.55 -23.95 0.51
N ARG A 148 -5.17 -22.81 0.16
CA ARG A 148 -5.43 -22.48 -1.25
C ARG A 148 -4.08 -22.13 -1.87
N THR A 149 -3.60 -22.97 -2.78
CA THR A 149 -2.23 -22.87 -3.33
C THR A 149 -2.27 -22.69 -4.84
N LEU A 150 -1.48 -21.75 -5.34
CA LEU A 150 -1.20 -21.55 -6.76
C LEU A 150 0.31 -21.66 -6.96
N LEU A 151 0.74 -22.46 -7.93
CA LEU A 151 2.12 -22.49 -8.40
C LEU A 151 2.17 -21.84 -9.79
N VAL A 152 3.02 -20.84 -9.95
CA VAL A 152 3.24 -20.15 -11.22
C VAL A 152 4.67 -20.45 -11.65
N ASP A 153 4.82 -20.99 -12.86
CA ASP A 153 6.13 -21.09 -13.51
C ASP A 153 6.32 -19.85 -14.39
N ALA A 154 7.31 -19.03 -14.05
CA ALA A 154 7.59 -17.77 -14.74
C ALA A 154 8.67 -17.92 -15.82
N ASP A 155 9.08 -19.15 -16.15
CA ASP A 155 9.98 -19.41 -17.26
C ASP A 155 9.28 -19.07 -18.59
N PRO A 156 9.77 -18.10 -19.38
CA PRO A 156 9.19 -17.79 -20.67
C PRO A 156 9.48 -18.93 -21.65
N VAL A 157 8.61 -19.94 -21.68
CA VAL A 157 8.63 -20.96 -22.74
C VAL A 157 8.34 -20.27 -24.07
N THR A 158 9.38 -20.01 -24.86
CA THR A 158 9.23 -19.60 -26.26
C THR A 158 8.61 -20.76 -27.06
N SER A 159 7.29 -20.70 -27.29
CA SER A 159 6.48 -21.30 -28.38
C SER A 159 6.65 -22.80 -28.75
N PRO A 160 5.58 -23.51 -29.20
CA PRO A 160 5.59 -24.97 -29.31
C PRO A 160 6.38 -25.45 -30.53
N LEU A 161 7.39 -26.28 -30.31
CA LEU A 161 8.00 -27.08 -31.36
C LEU A 161 7.13 -28.33 -31.59
N SER A 162 6.46 -28.32 -32.73
CA SER A 162 5.73 -29.38 -33.41
C SER A 162 6.42 -30.75 -33.44
N SER A 163 5.64 -31.84 -33.28
CA SER A 163 5.64 -33.12 -34.04
C SER A 163 4.76 -34.18 -33.34
N PRO A 164 4.13 -35.20 -34.01
CA PRO A 164 4.65 -35.95 -35.16
C PRO A 164 3.66 -36.24 -36.31
N GLU A 165 4.20 -36.84 -37.38
CA GLU A 165 3.54 -37.33 -38.61
C GLU A 165 2.25 -38.16 -38.42
N GLY A 166 1.37 -38.07 -39.41
CA GLY A 166 0.39 -39.11 -39.76
C GLY A 166 0.17 -39.17 -41.28
N PRO A 167 0.16 -40.36 -41.91
CA PRO A 167 0.08 -40.50 -43.37
C PRO A 167 -1.35 -40.27 -43.89
N ARG A 168 -1.48 -39.74 -45.12
CA ARG A 168 -2.77 -39.64 -45.82
C ARG A 168 -2.97 -40.85 -46.75
N PRO A 169 -4.13 -41.53 -46.73
CA PRO A 169 -4.47 -42.58 -47.69
C PRO A 169 -5.08 -42.02 -48.98
N THR A 170 -4.84 -42.80 -50.05
CA THR A 170 -5.29 -42.79 -51.47
C THR A 170 -4.99 -41.57 -52.32
#